data_AF-A0AAW2YIL2-F1
#
_entry.id   AF-A0AAW2YIL2-F1
#
_cell.length_a   1.000
_cell.length_b   1.000
_cell.length_c   1.000
_cell.angle_alpha   90.00
_cell.angle_beta   90.00
_cell.angle_gamma   90.00
#
_symmetry.space_group_name_H-M   'P 1'
#
loop_
_entity.id
_entity.type
_entity.pdbx_description
1 polymer ?
#
loop_
_entity_poly.entity_id
_entity_poly.type
_entity_poly.pdbx_seq_one_letter_code
_entity_poly.pdbx_strand_id
1 'polypeptide(L)'
;MKDAITEVSGNNLFSGKVFVISNSYNKYTNPTYTKVEILIKSNGGIVSKKISAKADYYVQSYEMDDDSKLELVKSLKISVIGHDYVEHCVQSGSKVNFKHYALSGKNKDNLDLVPLIQKEDLFPKILDYSREEEEQPQTFYDFIEMERYSPDEQKKYIYVAKLDVNGDVNVNILMKFISAYFSLPTKQYNNQVKVTPNKRRNKMCKIQMGDFVYDINTRKPVCKNTVTRINAMDVLDMLVEVIPKDAFCIVAITDQDIYEFDDDSSILMGRATGDRVCVVSTCRFDLVNSKVEFNNFLKTLAHEICHVFGIDHCIFFSCVMNAIVGDENVEPMWLCPVDLSKLRKSVGFEIQHRYRNLITLFKEFSMTDEVSWIEKILNELDVNKTS
;
A
#
# COMPACT_ATOMS: atom_id res chain seq x y z
N MET A 1 -34.10 -6.87 -23.40
CA MET A 1 -34.31 -8.33 -23.40
C MET A 1 -33.88 -8.84 -22.04
N LYS A 2 -34.69 -9.70 -21.42
CA LYS A 2 -34.41 -10.29 -20.11
C LYS A 2 -33.38 -11.40 -20.31
N ASP A 3 -32.14 -11.16 -19.90
CA ASP A 3 -31.16 -12.24 -19.83
C ASP A 3 -31.48 -13.09 -18.60
N ALA A 4 -31.92 -14.30 -18.88
CA ALA A 4 -32.23 -15.31 -17.90
C ALA A 4 -30.93 -15.69 -17.16
N ILE A 5 -30.89 -15.41 -15.86
CA ILE A 5 -29.94 -16.01 -14.93
C ILE A 5 -30.29 -17.50 -14.91
N THR A 6 -29.59 -18.29 -15.71
CA THR A 6 -29.71 -19.75 -15.75
C THR A 6 -29.36 -20.32 -14.38
N GLU A 7 -30.29 -21.08 -13.81
CA GLU A 7 -30.06 -21.96 -12.66
C GLU A 7 -28.94 -22.95 -13.03
N VAL A 8 -27.73 -22.67 -12.56
CA VAL A 8 -26.63 -23.63 -12.60
C VAL A 8 -26.84 -24.60 -11.43
N SER A 9 -26.89 -25.89 -11.75
CA SER A 9 -26.98 -27.01 -10.80
C SER A 9 -26.12 -26.76 -9.55
N GLY A 10 -26.76 -26.76 -8.38
CA GLY A 10 -26.15 -26.36 -7.11
C GLY A 10 -24.95 -27.25 -6.74
N ASN A 11 -23.75 -26.75 -6.98
CA ASN A 11 -22.58 -27.24 -6.27
C ASN A 11 -22.74 -26.82 -4.81
N ASN A 12 -22.62 -27.78 -3.87
CA ASN A 12 -22.57 -27.52 -2.42
C ASN A 12 -21.27 -26.81 -1.99
N LEU A 13 -20.76 -25.90 -2.83
CA LEU A 13 -19.46 -25.25 -2.72
C LEU A 13 -19.29 -24.48 -1.41
N PHE A 14 -20.35 -23.80 -1.00
CA PHE A 14 -20.42 -23.02 0.23
C PHE A 14 -21.23 -23.72 1.33
N SER A 15 -21.46 -25.03 1.20
CA SER A 15 -22.21 -25.79 2.19
C SER A 15 -21.61 -25.64 3.60
N GLY A 16 -22.47 -25.29 4.55
CA GLY A 16 -22.09 -25.05 5.95
C GLY A 16 -21.34 -23.75 6.20
N LYS A 17 -21.19 -22.87 5.19
CA LYS A 17 -20.55 -21.56 5.34
C LYS A 17 -21.57 -20.45 5.51
N VAL A 18 -21.29 -19.54 6.45
CA VAL A 18 -22.12 -18.39 6.77
C VAL A 18 -21.44 -17.11 6.30
N PHE A 19 -22.13 -16.37 5.45
CA PHE A 19 -21.70 -15.09 4.90
C PHE A 19 -22.51 -13.98 5.52
N VAL A 20 -21.86 -12.85 5.78
CA VAL A 20 -22.53 -11.57 6.00
C VAL A 20 -22.15 -10.68 4.84
N ILE A 21 -23.13 -10.09 4.17
CA ILE A 21 -22.87 -9.14 3.09
C ILE A 21 -23.03 -7.74 3.68
N SER A 22 -22.05 -6.88 3.40
CA SER A 22 -22.08 -5.46 3.76
C SER A 22 -23.41 -4.79 3.37
N ASN A 23 -23.83 -3.83 4.19
CA ASN A 23 -25.05 -3.05 3.93
C ASN A 23 -24.80 -1.84 3.00
N SER A 24 -23.54 -1.44 2.73
CA SER A 24 -23.26 -0.35 1.78
C SER A 24 -23.68 -0.71 0.36
N TYR A 25 -23.77 -2.00 0.08
CA TYR A 25 -24.69 -2.53 -0.91
C TYR A 25 -26.16 -2.32 -0.47
N ASN A 26 -26.77 -1.16 -0.73
CA ASN A 26 -28.22 -1.04 -0.54
C ASN A 26 -28.93 -2.06 -1.47
N LYS A 27 -29.50 -3.11 -0.86
CA LYS A 27 -30.19 -4.22 -1.57
C LYS A 27 -31.33 -3.79 -2.50
N TYR A 28 -31.80 -2.55 -2.39
CA TYR A 28 -32.86 -2.00 -3.24
C TYR A 28 -32.31 -1.20 -4.43
N THR A 29 -31.03 -0.83 -4.43
CA THR A 29 -30.42 0.03 -5.47
C THR A 29 -29.14 -0.54 -6.08
N ASN A 30 -28.52 -1.56 -5.47
CA ASN A 30 -27.24 -2.12 -5.93
C ASN A 30 -27.42 -3.56 -6.49
N PRO A 31 -27.35 -3.76 -7.83
CA PRO A 31 -27.48 -5.06 -8.48
C PRO A 31 -26.44 -6.09 -8.02
N THR A 32 -25.26 -5.65 -7.61
CA THR A 32 -24.16 -6.51 -7.16
C THR A 32 -24.53 -7.24 -5.86
N TYR A 33 -25.24 -6.59 -4.94
CA TYR A 33 -25.76 -7.23 -3.71
C TYR A 33 -26.57 -8.48 -4.02
N THR A 34 -27.60 -8.29 -4.87
CA THR A 34 -28.56 -9.33 -5.21
C THR A 34 -27.87 -10.47 -5.94
N LYS A 35 -26.95 -10.15 -6.85
CA LYS A 35 -26.14 -11.14 -7.55
C LYS A 35 -25.33 -12.01 -6.58
N VAL A 36 -24.60 -11.40 -5.65
CA VAL A 36 -23.76 -12.12 -4.68
C VAL A 36 -24.59 -12.98 -3.73
N GLU A 37 -25.69 -12.44 -3.20
CA GLU A 37 -26.60 -13.20 -2.34
C GLU A 37 -27.16 -14.44 -3.05
N ILE A 38 -27.55 -14.30 -4.32
CA ILE A 38 -28.01 -15.42 -5.17
C ILE A 38 -26.89 -16.44 -5.36
N LEU A 39 -25.68 -16.01 -5.71
CA LEU A 39 -24.53 -16.90 -5.92
C LEU A 39 -24.21 -17.72 -4.66
N ILE A 40 -24.19 -17.08 -3.48
CA ILE A 40 -23.93 -17.77 -2.22
C ILE A 40 -25.01 -18.82 -1.94
N LYS A 41 -26.30 -18.43 -2.01
CA LYS A 41 -27.44 -19.31 -1.67
C LYS A 41 -27.59 -20.47 -2.65
N SER A 42 -27.46 -20.21 -3.95
CA SER A 42 -27.54 -21.24 -5.00
C SER A 42 -26.43 -22.29 -4.89
N ASN A 43 -25.33 -21.95 -4.21
CA ASN A 43 -24.20 -22.85 -3.97
C ASN A 43 -24.12 -23.36 -2.51
N GLY A 44 -25.25 -23.38 -1.80
CA GLY A 44 -25.38 -24.02 -0.48
C GLY A 44 -24.91 -23.17 0.72
N GLY A 45 -24.53 -21.92 0.50
CA GLY A 45 -24.13 -20.99 1.56
C GLY A 45 -25.30 -20.33 2.27
N ILE A 46 -25.08 -19.91 3.51
CA ILE A 46 -26.07 -19.20 4.34
C ILE A 46 -25.72 -17.72 4.37
N VAL A 47 -26.66 -16.85 4.03
CA VAL A 47 -26.49 -15.38 4.17
C VAL A 47 -27.19 -14.91 5.44
N SER A 48 -26.40 -14.40 6.39
CA SER A 48 -26.86 -13.80 7.65
C SER A 48 -26.96 -12.28 7.53
N LYS A 49 -27.97 -11.72 8.19
CA LYS A 49 -28.14 -10.25 8.33
C LYS A 49 -27.34 -9.65 9.50
N LYS A 50 -26.79 -10.49 10.37
CA LYS A 50 -26.08 -10.07 11.59
C LYS A 50 -24.65 -10.59 11.56
N ILE A 51 -23.70 -9.70 11.85
CA ILE A 51 -22.32 -10.04 12.15
C ILE A 51 -22.30 -10.76 13.50
N SER A 52 -21.72 -11.96 13.54
CA SER A 52 -21.58 -12.78 14.76
C SER A 52 -20.47 -13.80 14.57
N ALA A 53 -19.98 -14.40 15.66
CA ALA A 53 -18.95 -15.46 15.63
C ALA A 53 -19.31 -16.69 14.78
N LYS A 54 -20.56 -16.81 14.32
CA LYS A 54 -20.99 -17.88 13.40
C LYS A 54 -20.68 -17.58 11.94
N ALA A 55 -20.35 -16.34 11.59
CA ALA A 55 -19.99 -15.96 10.23
C ALA A 55 -18.58 -16.45 9.90
N ASP A 56 -18.40 -17.02 8.72
CA ASP A 56 -17.10 -17.36 8.17
C ASP A 56 -16.52 -16.20 7.35
N TYR A 57 -17.38 -15.51 6.61
CA TYR A 57 -16.99 -14.47 5.66
C TYR A 57 -17.82 -13.19 5.83
N TYR A 58 -17.15 -12.04 5.73
CA TYR A 58 -17.75 -10.73 5.57
C TYR A 58 -17.46 -10.25 4.14
N VAL A 59 -18.50 -10.13 3.30
CA VAL A 59 -18.37 -9.64 1.93
C VAL A 59 -18.48 -8.13 1.92
N GLN A 60 -17.34 -7.46 1.77
CA GLN A 60 -17.23 -6.01 1.79
C GLN A 60 -17.61 -5.41 0.43
N SER A 61 -18.19 -4.21 0.45
CA SER A 61 -18.43 -3.41 -0.76
C SER A 61 -17.38 -2.30 -0.85
N TYR A 62 -17.08 -1.84 -2.06
CA TYR A 62 -16.17 -0.71 -2.30
C TYR A 62 -16.68 0.62 -1.72
N GLU A 63 -17.95 0.72 -1.36
CA GLU A 63 -18.49 1.86 -0.64
C GLU A 63 -18.20 1.68 0.85
N MET A 64 -17.46 2.63 1.45
CA MET A 64 -17.03 2.62 2.86
C MET A 64 -18.16 2.14 3.78
N ASP A 65 -17.92 1.01 4.45
CA ASP A 65 -18.77 0.58 5.54
C ASP A 65 -18.49 1.42 6.79
N ASP A 66 -19.46 1.45 7.70
CA ASP A 66 -19.27 1.99 9.06
C ASP A 66 -18.13 1.24 9.77
N ASP A 67 -17.06 1.96 10.12
CA ASP A 67 -15.83 1.47 10.78
C ASP A 67 -16.14 0.52 11.95
N SER A 68 -17.21 0.79 12.71
CA SER A 68 -17.63 -0.02 13.86
C SER A 68 -17.99 -1.47 13.50
N LYS A 69 -18.42 -1.73 12.25
CA LYS A 69 -18.71 -3.10 11.78
C LYS A 69 -17.44 -3.86 11.47
N LEU A 70 -16.45 -3.22 10.88
CA LEU A 70 -15.20 -3.87 10.50
C LEU A 70 -14.36 -4.18 11.74
N GLU A 71 -14.36 -3.31 12.74
CA GLU A 71 -13.84 -3.62 14.08
C GLU A 71 -14.52 -4.87 14.67
N LEU A 72 -15.85 -4.97 14.60
CA LEU A 72 -16.57 -6.14 15.08
C LEU A 72 -16.17 -7.42 14.29
N VAL A 73 -16.06 -7.33 12.96
CA VAL A 73 -15.63 -8.43 12.08
C VAL A 73 -14.24 -8.94 12.47
N LYS A 74 -13.28 -8.02 12.69
CA LYS A 74 -11.92 -8.33 13.17
C LYS A 74 -11.94 -9.00 14.55
N SER A 75 -12.68 -8.44 15.51
CA SER A 75 -12.78 -9.00 16.88
C SER A 75 -13.32 -10.44 16.90
N LEU A 76 -14.16 -10.77 15.92
CA LEU A 76 -14.75 -12.09 15.73
C LEU A 76 -13.92 -13.00 14.81
N LYS A 77 -12.80 -12.52 14.28
CA LYS A 77 -11.89 -13.23 13.37
C LYS A 77 -12.58 -13.75 12.10
N ILE A 78 -13.54 -12.98 11.60
CA ILE A 78 -14.27 -13.28 10.36
C ILE A 78 -13.40 -12.87 9.17
N SER A 79 -13.34 -13.68 8.11
CA SER A 79 -12.54 -13.36 6.92
C SER A 79 -13.24 -12.28 6.07
N VAL A 80 -12.56 -11.16 5.83
CA VAL A 80 -13.04 -10.12 4.91
C VAL A 80 -12.69 -10.51 3.48
N ILE A 81 -13.67 -10.48 2.58
CA ILE A 81 -13.52 -10.84 1.17
C ILE A 81 -14.25 -9.86 0.26
N GLY A 82 -13.77 -9.70 -0.96
CA GLY A 82 -14.49 -9.03 -2.04
C GLY A 82 -15.60 -9.90 -2.64
N HIS A 83 -16.56 -9.26 -3.31
CA HIS A 83 -17.64 -9.97 -4.00
C HIS A 83 -17.14 -10.83 -5.18
N ASP A 84 -16.09 -10.36 -5.85
CA ASP A 84 -15.39 -11.01 -6.95
C ASP A 84 -14.82 -12.39 -6.58
N TYR A 85 -14.34 -12.57 -5.35
CA TYR A 85 -13.89 -13.88 -4.84
C TYR A 85 -15.04 -14.91 -4.82
N VAL A 86 -16.25 -14.48 -4.43
CA VAL A 86 -17.43 -15.35 -4.45
C VAL A 86 -17.74 -15.76 -5.88
N GLU A 87 -17.71 -14.81 -6.81
CA GLU A 87 -17.93 -15.07 -8.23
C GLU A 87 -16.90 -16.05 -8.79
N HIS A 88 -15.62 -15.86 -8.47
CA HIS A 88 -14.53 -16.74 -8.89
C HIS A 88 -14.71 -18.17 -8.36
N CYS A 89 -15.06 -18.33 -7.08
CA CYS A 89 -15.30 -19.64 -6.49
C CYS A 89 -16.43 -20.38 -7.23
N VAL A 90 -17.53 -19.69 -7.51
CA VAL A 90 -18.66 -20.29 -8.24
C VAL A 90 -18.27 -20.64 -9.68
N GLN A 91 -17.59 -19.73 -10.39
CA GLN A 91 -17.14 -19.96 -11.77
C GLN A 91 -16.14 -21.10 -11.90
N SER A 92 -15.20 -21.23 -10.96
CA SER A 92 -14.20 -22.29 -10.93
C SER A 92 -14.72 -23.61 -10.37
N GLY A 93 -15.89 -23.59 -9.70
CA GLY A 93 -16.42 -24.74 -8.97
C GLY A 93 -15.57 -25.18 -7.77
N SER A 94 -14.64 -24.34 -7.30
CA SER A 94 -13.70 -24.67 -6.22
C SER A 94 -13.49 -23.50 -5.27
N LYS A 95 -13.36 -23.81 -3.98
CA LYS A 95 -13.06 -22.82 -2.95
C LYS A 95 -11.57 -22.81 -2.69
N VAL A 96 -10.90 -21.75 -3.12
CA VAL A 96 -9.48 -21.52 -2.85
C VAL A 96 -9.28 -20.68 -1.60
N ASN A 97 -8.14 -20.81 -0.92
CA ASN A 97 -7.78 -19.92 0.18
C ASN A 97 -7.77 -18.46 -0.32
N PHE A 98 -8.39 -17.53 0.40
CA PHE A 98 -8.50 -16.14 -0.06
C PHE A 98 -7.15 -15.46 -0.24
N LYS A 99 -6.13 -15.78 0.57
CA LYS A 99 -4.76 -15.26 0.37
C LYS A 99 -4.12 -15.83 -0.90
N HIS A 100 -4.36 -17.11 -1.21
CA HIS A 100 -3.95 -17.68 -2.50
C HIS A 100 -4.65 -16.98 -3.67
N TYR A 101 -5.95 -16.71 -3.53
CA TYR A 101 -6.71 -15.94 -4.52
C TYR A 101 -6.17 -14.51 -4.64
N ALA A 102 -5.86 -13.84 -3.54
CA ALA A 102 -5.30 -12.50 -3.54
C ALA A 102 -3.95 -12.42 -4.25
N LEU A 103 -3.13 -13.48 -4.20
CA LEU A 103 -1.83 -13.53 -4.89
C LEU A 103 -1.94 -13.84 -6.37
N SER A 104 -2.74 -14.85 -6.73
CA SER A 104 -2.76 -15.41 -8.10
C SER A 104 -3.93 -14.90 -8.93
N GLY A 105 -4.97 -14.39 -8.27
CA GLY A 105 -6.20 -13.95 -8.90
C GLY A 105 -6.87 -15.10 -9.63
N LYS A 106 -7.38 -14.80 -10.83
CA LYS A 106 -7.90 -15.80 -11.78
C LYS A 106 -6.79 -16.53 -12.55
N ASN A 107 -5.55 -16.04 -12.50
CA ASN A 107 -4.43 -16.53 -13.30
C ASN A 107 -3.43 -17.31 -12.42
N LYS A 108 -2.42 -17.92 -13.05
CA LYS A 108 -1.38 -18.71 -12.35
C LYS A 108 -0.01 -18.03 -12.41
N ASP A 109 0.00 -16.70 -12.56
CA ASP A 109 1.22 -15.92 -12.84
C ASP A 109 2.20 -15.89 -11.66
N ASN A 110 1.72 -16.10 -10.44
CA ASN A 110 2.52 -16.01 -9.21
C ASN A 110 2.60 -17.36 -8.47
N LEU A 111 2.56 -18.48 -9.20
CA LEU A 111 2.65 -19.82 -8.59
C LEU A 111 3.96 -20.02 -7.80
N ASP A 112 5.03 -19.35 -8.20
CA ASP A 112 6.34 -19.40 -7.55
C ASP A 112 6.33 -18.82 -6.12
N LEU A 113 5.33 -18.00 -5.79
CA LEU A 113 5.15 -17.39 -4.46
C LEU A 113 4.07 -18.06 -3.61
N VAL A 114 3.30 -19.00 -4.18
CA VAL A 114 2.26 -19.74 -3.43
C VAL A 114 2.83 -20.48 -2.21
N PRO A 115 4.01 -21.12 -2.25
CA PRO A 115 4.57 -21.77 -1.07
C PRO A 115 4.79 -20.81 0.11
N LEU A 116 5.06 -19.53 -0.16
CA LEU A 116 5.31 -18.52 0.88
C LEU A 116 4.04 -18.10 1.62
N ILE A 117 2.86 -18.22 1.00
CA ILE A 117 1.58 -17.85 1.65
C ILE A 117 1.28 -18.73 2.86
N GLN A 118 1.79 -19.95 2.87
CA GLN A 118 1.56 -20.93 3.93
C GLN A 118 2.53 -20.75 5.12
N LYS A 119 3.53 -19.87 4.98
CA LYS A 119 4.59 -19.64 5.97
C LYS A 119 4.24 -18.43 6.85
N GLU A 120 3.25 -18.60 7.74
CA GLU A 120 2.84 -17.53 8.67
C GLU A 120 3.97 -17.05 9.60
N ASP A 121 5.02 -17.85 9.80
CA ASP A 121 6.22 -17.49 10.55
C ASP A 121 7.13 -16.49 9.80
N LEU A 122 7.10 -16.52 8.47
CA LEU A 122 7.83 -15.60 7.60
C LEU A 122 7.00 -14.38 7.23
N PHE A 123 5.68 -14.55 7.13
CA PHE A 123 4.73 -13.47 6.90
C PHE A 123 3.66 -13.52 8.01
N PRO A 124 3.95 -12.92 9.17
CA PRO A 124 2.97 -12.89 10.26
C PRO A 124 1.71 -12.16 9.84
N LYS A 125 0.63 -12.41 10.58
CA LYS A 125 -0.62 -11.67 10.40
C LYS A 125 -0.39 -10.21 10.76
N ILE A 126 -1.27 -9.38 10.23
CA ILE A 126 -1.32 -7.96 10.54
C ILE A 126 -1.45 -7.73 12.04
N LEU A 127 -0.86 -6.63 12.49
CA LEU A 127 -0.88 -6.18 13.87
C LEU A 127 -2.25 -5.57 14.19
N ASP A 128 -2.74 -5.80 15.41
CA ASP A 128 -4.12 -5.48 15.82
C ASP A 128 -4.48 -3.98 15.77
N TYR A 129 -3.50 -3.09 15.60
CA TYR A 129 -3.66 -1.63 15.59
C TYR A 129 -3.56 -0.98 14.19
N SER A 130 -3.64 -1.75 13.11
CA SER A 130 -3.73 -1.19 11.76
C SER A 130 -5.13 -0.65 11.47
N ARG A 131 -5.22 0.52 10.82
CA ARG A 131 -6.47 1.14 10.33
C ARG A 131 -7.01 0.48 9.06
N GLU A 132 -6.64 -0.77 8.82
CA GLU A 132 -7.08 -1.54 7.66
C GLU A 132 -8.58 -1.80 7.63
N GLU A 133 -9.30 -1.53 8.72
CA GLU A 133 -10.77 -1.50 8.64
C GLU A 133 -11.28 -0.41 7.69
N GLU A 134 -10.51 0.63 7.40
CA GLU A 134 -10.89 1.66 6.45
C GLU A 134 -10.55 1.27 5.00
N GLU A 135 -9.87 0.13 4.81
CA GLU A 135 -9.21 -0.23 3.55
C GLU A 135 -9.87 -1.43 2.87
N GLN A 136 -9.93 -1.39 1.54
CA GLN A 136 -10.39 -2.52 0.75
C GLN A 136 -9.23 -3.46 0.43
N PRO A 137 -9.43 -4.79 0.44
CA PRO A 137 -8.42 -5.71 -0.07
C PRO A 137 -8.19 -5.46 -1.56
N GLN A 138 -7.03 -4.93 -1.91
CA GLN A 138 -6.56 -4.90 -3.29
C GLN A 138 -5.85 -6.23 -3.61
N THR A 139 -6.49 -7.11 -4.37
CA THR A 139 -5.84 -8.35 -4.82
C THR A 139 -4.83 -8.06 -5.94
N PHE A 140 -3.97 -9.04 -6.26
CA PHE A 140 -3.14 -8.98 -7.45
C PHE A 140 -3.97 -8.87 -8.74
N TYR A 141 -5.17 -9.47 -8.76
CA TYR A 141 -6.07 -9.34 -9.91
C TYR A 141 -6.59 -7.91 -10.06
N ASP A 142 -7.05 -7.29 -8.97
CA ASP A 142 -7.51 -5.90 -9.01
C ASP A 142 -6.37 -4.97 -9.45
N PHE A 143 -5.17 -5.21 -8.93
CA PHE A 143 -3.97 -4.47 -9.30
C PHE A 143 -3.63 -4.58 -10.79
N ILE A 144 -3.82 -5.74 -11.43
CA ILE A 144 -3.53 -5.85 -12.88
C ILE A 144 -4.59 -5.18 -13.74
N GLU A 145 -5.87 -5.26 -13.34
CA GLU A 145 -7.01 -4.73 -14.10
C GLU A 145 -7.17 -3.21 -13.94
N MET A 146 -6.73 -2.64 -12.82
CA MET A 146 -6.83 -1.20 -12.60
C MET A 146 -5.97 -0.42 -13.58
N GLU A 147 -6.50 0.71 -14.05
CA GLU A 147 -5.72 1.70 -14.79
C GLU A 147 -4.71 2.35 -13.85
N ARG A 148 -3.44 2.30 -14.25
CA ARG A 148 -2.33 2.86 -13.48
C ARG A 148 -1.14 3.13 -14.39
N TYR A 149 -0.24 3.97 -13.91
CA TYR A 149 1.06 4.13 -14.54
C TYR A 149 2.00 2.97 -14.16
N SER A 150 2.84 2.56 -15.08
CA SER A 150 3.91 1.59 -14.84
C SER A 150 5.19 2.08 -15.50
N PRO A 151 6.37 1.77 -14.93
CA PRO A 151 7.63 2.12 -15.54
C PRO A 151 7.79 1.36 -16.86
N ASP A 152 8.42 2.02 -17.85
CA ASP A 152 8.74 1.43 -19.14
C ASP A 152 10.15 1.87 -19.59
N GLU A 153 10.60 1.42 -20.75
CA GLU A 153 11.95 1.75 -21.25
C GLU A 153 12.23 3.27 -21.36
N GLN A 154 11.19 4.06 -21.61
CA GLN A 154 11.25 5.52 -21.75
C GLN A 154 11.09 6.21 -20.39
N LYS A 155 10.22 5.70 -19.51
CA LYS A 155 9.83 6.29 -18.22
C LYS A 155 10.18 5.36 -17.06
N LYS A 156 11.47 5.20 -16.77
CA LYS A 156 11.98 4.27 -15.74
C LYS A 156 12.62 4.93 -14.53
N TYR A 157 12.92 6.22 -14.58
CA TYR A 157 13.67 6.87 -13.52
C TYR A 157 12.76 7.30 -12.37
N ILE A 158 13.12 6.95 -11.14
CA ILE A 158 12.54 7.58 -9.95
C ILE A 158 13.36 8.83 -9.64
N TYR A 159 12.75 10.01 -9.77
CA TYR A 159 13.39 11.27 -9.45
C TYR A 159 13.23 11.60 -7.97
N VAL A 160 14.30 12.06 -7.31
CA VAL A 160 14.27 12.49 -5.91
C VAL A 160 14.46 14.00 -5.86
N ALA A 161 13.42 14.72 -5.44
CA ALA A 161 13.44 16.16 -5.22
C ALA A 161 13.63 16.48 -3.73
N LYS A 162 14.65 17.26 -3.41
CA LYS A 162 14.97 17.62 -2.04
C LYS A 162 14.37 18.99 -1.74
N LEU A 163 13.26 19.00 -1.01
CA LEU A 163 12.51 20.18 -0.59
C LEU A 163 12.90 20.67 0.82
N ASP A 164 13.97 20.11 1.41
CA ASP A 164 14.40 20.47 2.74
C ASP A 164 15.12 21.83 2.80
N VAL A 165 15.06 22.44 3.99
CA VAL A 165 15.63 23.77 4.26
C VAL A 165 16.95 23.65 5.03
N ASN A 166 17.01 22.72 5.98
CA ASN A 166 18.14 22.49 6.87
C ASN A 166 19.12 21.45 6.32
N GLY A 167 18.67 20.60 5.40
CA GLY A 167 19.54 19.73 4.63
C GLY A 167 19.91 18.39 5.28
N ASP A 168 19.18 17.94 6.29
CA ASP A 168 19.54 16.79 7.15
C ASP A 168 19.64 15.44 6.40
N VAL A 169 19.03 15.32 5.21
CA VAL A 169 19.01 14.04 4.49
C VAL A 169 20.01 13.98 3.35
N ASN A 170 20.81 12.91 3.34
CA ASN A 170 21.73 12.61 2.25
C ASN A 170 20.99 11.97 1.07
N VAL A 171 20.76 12.77 0.02
CA VAL A 171 20.04 12.34 -1.20
C VAL A 171 20.66 11.13 -1.88
N ASN A 172 21.99 10.95 -1.83
CA ASN A 172 22.66 9.80 -2.43
C ASN A 172 22.30 8.50 -1.70
N ILE A 173 22.15 8.55 -0.37
CA ILE A 173 21.70 7.41 0.43
C ILE A 173 20.26 7.04 0.08
N LEU A 174 19.39 8.04 -0.09
CA LEU A 174 17.99 7.80 -0.50
C LEU A 174 17.90 7.21 -1.89
N MET A 175 18.62 7.79 -2.85
CA MET A 175 18.67 7.30 -4.23
C MET A 175 19.18 5.87 -4.29
N LYS A 176 20.17 5.51 -3.47
CA LYS A 176 20.67 4.14 -3.35
C LYS A 176 19.60 3.20 -2.78
N PHE A 177 18.93 3.61 -1.69
CA PHE A 177 17.85 2.84 -1.09
C PHE A 177 16.70 2.60 -2.07
N ILE A 178 16.16 3.67 -2.64
CA ILE A 178 15.05 3.62 -3.61
C ILE A 178 15.43 2.73 -4.79
N SER A 179 16.64 2.90 -5.34
CA SER A 179 17.05 2.14 -6.51
C SER A 179 17.13 0.63 -6.23
N ALA A 180 17.71 0.24 -5.10
CA ALA A 180 17.78 -1.15 -4.70
C ALA A 180 16.41 -1.74 -4.32
N TYR A 181 15.58 -0.99 -3.59
CA TYR A 181 14.27 -1.46 -3.12
C TYR A 181 13.28 -1.65 -4.27
N PHE A 182 13.24 -0.71 -5.21
CA PHE A 182 12.30 -0.75 -6.34
C PHE A 182 12.89 -1.36 -7.60
N SER A 183 14.19 -1.70 -7.61
CA SER A 183 14.89 -2.22 -8.81
C SER A 183 14.75 -1.31 -10.04
N LEU A 184 14.69 0.00 -9.80
CA LEU A 184 14.63 1.04 -10.83
C LEU A 184 15.77 2.04 -10.65
N PRO A 185 16.28 2.64 -11.71
CA PRO A 185 17.32 3.67 -11.59
C PRO A 185 16.75 4.95 -10.98
N THR A 186 17.57 5.65 -10.20
CA THR A 186 17.20 6.92 -9.58
C THR A 186 17.97 8.10 -10.17
N LYS A 187 17.36 9.28 -10.14
CA LYS A 187 18.01 10.56 -10.47
C LYS A 187 17.67 11.60 -9.42
N GLN A 188 18.58 12.51 -9.17
CA GLN A 188 18.26 13.70 -8.39
C GLN A 188 17.51 14.70 -9.28
N TYR A 189 16.45 15.29 -8.77
CA TYR A 189 15.81 16.44 -9.39
C TYR A 189 16.54 17.72 -8.94
N ASN A 190 16.86 18.60 -9.88
CA ASN A 190 17.51 19.87 -9.58
C ASN A 190 16.45 20.92 -9.26
N ASN A 191 16.34 21.30 -7.99
CA ASN A 191 15.40 22.32 -7.53
C ASN A 191 16.06 23.31 -6.55
N GLN A 192 15.41 24.45 -6.34
CA GLN A 192 15.80 25.43 -5.32
C GLN A 192 14.64 25.63 -4.34
N VAL A 193 14.93 25.47 -3.07
CA VAL A 193 13.91 25.53 -2.01
C VAL A 193 14.01 26.87 -1.30
N LYS A 194 12.87 27.56 -1.15
CA LYS A 194 12.79 28.76 -0.33
C LYS A 194 11.51 28.80 0.51
N VAL A 195 11.49 28.01 1.59
CA VAL A 195 10.38 28.07 2.54
C VAL A 195 10.47 29.36 3.36
N THR A 196 9.47 30.24 3.23
CA THR A 196 9.36 31.44 4.07
C THR A 196 8.56 31.16 5.33
N PRO A 197 8.99 31.64 6.51
CA PRO A 197 8.24 31.46 7.75
C PRO A 197 6.83 32.06 7.69
N ASN A 198 5.89 31.41 8.36
CA ASN A 198 4.52 31.88 8.51
C ASN A 198 4.50 33.23 9.28
N LYS A 199 4.33 34.34 8.55
CA LYS A 199 4.11 35.67 9.14
C LYS A 199 2.59 35.89 9.23
N ARG A 200 2.10 36.63 10.24
CA ARG A 200 0.66 36.91 10.51
C ARG A 200 -0.22 37.33 9.31
N ARG A 201 0.36 37.68 8.15
CA ARG A 201 -0.33 38.00 6.89
C ARG A 201 -0.17 36.97 5.76
N ASN A 202 0.81 36.07 5.81
CA ASN A 202 1.10 35.12 4.74
C ASN A 202 0.91 33.70 5.25
N LYS A 203 -0.19 33.05 4.82
CA LYS A 203 -0.45 31.63 5.02
C LYS A 203 0.19 30.74 3.95
N MET A 204 1.14 31.25 3.17
CA MET A 204 1.77 30.50 2.08
C MET A 204 3.29 30.65 2.08
N CYS A 205 4.01 29.63 1.64
CA CYS A 205 5.43 29.67 1.28
C CYS A 205 5.61 29.48 -0.24
N LYS A 206 6.84 29.65 -0.74
CA LYS A 206 7.14 29.52 -2.18
C LYS A 206 8.13 28.40 -2.43
N ILE A 207 7.85 27.52 -3.37
CA ILE A 207 8.78 26.48 -3.81
C ILE A 207 9.08 26.68 -5.30
N GLN A 208 10.35 26.68 -5.68
CA GLN A 208 10.76 26.77 -7.08
C GLN A 208 11.13 25.39 -7.62
N MET A 209 10.41 24.96 -8.66
CA MET A 209 10.64 23.71 -9.37
C MET A 209 10.87 24.03 -10.84
N GLY A 210 12.10 23.84 -11.33
CA GLY A 210 12.49 24.30 -12.67
C GLY A 210 12.32 25.81 -12.82
N ASP A 211 11.58 26.22 -13.86
CA ASP A 211 11.35 27.63 -14.20
C ASP A 211 10.12 28.24 -13.48
N PHE A 212 9.39 27.44 -12.70
CA PHE A 212 8.13 27.83 -12.08
C PHE A 212 8.27 28.01 -10.57
N VAL A 213 7.47 28.93 -10.01
CA VAL A 213 7.39 29.21 -8.57
C VAL A 213 5.95 28.98 -8.12
N TYR A 214 5.80 28.09 -7.15
CA TYR A 214 4.52 27.61 -6.64
C TYR A 214 4.24 28.20 -5.27
N ASP A 215 3.00 28.62 -5.01
CA ASP A 215 2.54 29.01 -3.69
C ASP A 215 1.97 27.77 -2.98
N ILE A 216 2.53 27.44 -1.81
CA ILE A 216 2.14 26.27 -1.01
C ILE A 216 1.51 26.76 0.29
N ASN A 217 0.33 26.28 0.63
CA ASN A 217 -0.34 26.63 1.88
C ASN A 217 0.46 26.15 3.09
N THR A 218 0.42 26.96 4.13
CA THR A 218 1.20 26.75 5.34
C THR A 218 0.38 26.93 6.61
N ARG A 219 0.76 26.16 7.63
CA ARG A 219 0.26 26.26 9.00
C ARG A 219 1.39 26.48 9.97
N LYS A 220 1.05 26.82 11.21
CA LYS A 220 2.04 26.95 12.28
C LYS A 220 2.80 25.63 12.46
N PRO A 221 4.12 25.66 12.67
CA PRO A 221 4.89 24.46 12.96
C PRO A 221 4.41 23.82 14.27
N VAL A 222 4.39 22.49 14.30
CA VAL A 222 4.13 21.69 15.51
C VAL A 222 5.44 21.03 15.97
N CYS A 223 6.26 20.55 15.04
CA CYS A 223 7.58 20.00 15.33
C CYS A 223 8.61 21.12 15.63
N LYS A 224 9.41 20.94 16.69
CA LYS A 224 10.37 21.93 17.21
C LYS A 224 11.42 22.39 16.19
N ASN A 225 11.78 21.53 15.25
CA ASN A 225 12.85 21.76 14.27
C ASN A 225 12.33 22.24 12.91
N THR A 226 11.02 22.51 12.80
CA THR A 226 10.38 22.95 11.56
C THR A 226 10.15 24.44 11.56
N VAL A 227 10.25 25.06 10.38
CA VAL A 227 9.95 26.47 10.17
C VAL A 227 8.44 26.67 9.98
N THR A 228 7.77 25.69 9.38
CA THR A 228 6.33 25.71 9.11
C THR A 228 5.78 24.29 8.93
N ARG A 229 4.45 24.16 8.90
CA ARG A 229 3.77 23.02 8.26
C ARG A 229 3.40 23.37 6.83
N ILE A 230 3.60 22.48 5.86
CA ILE A 230 3.21 22.68 4.45
C ILE A 230 2.09 21.73 4.04
N ASN A 231 1.18 22.17 3.18
CA ASN A 231 0.09 21.32 2.70
C ASN A 231 0.62 20.25 1.73
N ALA A 232 0.34 18.97 2.01
CA ALA A 232 0.83 17.86 1.21
C ALA A 232 0.21 17.86 -0.20
N MET A 233 -1.09 18.17 -0.33
CA MET A 233 -1.78 18.17 -1.63
C MET A 233 -1.25 19.26 -2.56
N ASP A 234 -1.02 20.48 -2.06
CA ASP A 234 -0.37 21.54 -2.84
C ASP A 234 1.03 21.13 -3.34
N VAL A 235 1.77 20.35 -2.55
CA VAL A 235 3.08 19.81 -2.96
C VAL A 235 2.91 18.77 -4.06
N LEU A 236 1.93 17.88 -3.95
CA LEU A 236 1.66 16.87 -4.99
C LEU A 236 1.22 17.53 -6.31
N ASP A 237 0.31 18.50 -6.26
CA ASP A 237 -0.14 19.27 -7.43
C ASP A 237 1.04 19.94 -8.14
N MET A 238 1.93 20.58 -7.36
CA MET A 238 3.17 21.14 -7.88
C MET A 238 4.05 20.07 -8.57
N LEU A 239 4.22 18.89 -7.94
CA LEU A 239 5.07 17.83 -8.47
C LEU A 239 4.56 17.27 -9.79
N VAL A 240 3.24 17.16 -9.97
CA VAL A 240 2.60 16.64 -11.18
C VAL A 240 2.96 17.50 -12.40
N GLU A 241 3.07 18.81 -12.24
CA GLU A 241 3.40 19.73 -13.33
C GLU A 241 4.85 19.63 -13.82
N VAL A 242 5.75 19.11 -12.99
CA VAL A 242 7.20 19.14 -13.23
C VAL A 242 7.83 17.77 -13.43
N ILE A 243 7.01 16.73 -13.63
CA ILE A 243 7.50 15.36 -13.85
C ILE A 243 8.39 15.31 -15.12
N PRO A 244 9.67 14.91 -15.02
CA PRO A 244 10.54 14.77 -16.18
C PRO A 244 10.01 13.75 -17.20
N LYS A 245 10.32 13.96 -18.48
CA LYS A 245 9.82 13.11 -19.58
C LYS A 245 10.22 11.64 -19.45
N ASP A 246 11.38 11.36 -18.87
CA ASP A 246 11.93 10.02 -18.66
C ASP A 246 11.71 9.48 -17.24
N ALA A 247 11.00 10.23 -16.39
CA ALA A 247 10.66 9.79 -15.05
C ALA A 247 9.53 8.77 -15.09
N PHE A 248 9.63 7.70 -14.30
CA PHE A 248 8.45 6.98 -13.84
C PHE A 248 7.67 7.86 -12.86
N CYS A 249 8.35 8.40 -11.84
CA CYS A 249 7.74 9.26 -10.83
C CYS A 249 8.74 10.26 -10.25
N ILE A 250 8.24 11.21 -9.45
CA ILE A 250 9.04 12.12 -8.63
C ILE A 250 8.64 11.99 -7.16
N VAL A 251 9.66 11.88 -6.30
CA VAL A 251 9.54 11.70 -4.86
C VAL A 251 10.14 12.93 -4.19
N ALA A 252 9.33 13.68 -3.46
CA ALA A 252 9.77 14.84 -2.70
C ALA A 252 10.11 14.46 -1.26
N ILE A 253 11.23 14.99 -0.76
CA ILE A 253 11.67 14.84 0.63
C ILE A 253 11.74 16.22 1.27
N THR A 254 11.05 16.42 2.38
CA THR A 254 11.01 17.71 3.08
C THR A 254 11.36 17.54 4.56
N ASP A 255 12.05 18.52 5.14
CA ASP A 255 12.29 18.61 6.59
C ASP A 255 11.20 19.41 7.31
N GLN A 256 10.22 19.92 6.59
CA GLN A 256 9.04 20.58 7.16
C GLN A 256 7.99 19.53 7.48
N ASP A 257 7.20 19.77 8.53
CA ASP A 257 6.03 18.96 8.84
C ASP A 257 4.95 19.15 7.77
N ILE A 258 4.17 18.10 7.48
CA ILE A 258 3.16 18.10 6.42
C ILE A 258 1.76 17.93 6.99
N TYR A 259 0.75 18.44 6.29
CA TYR A 259 -0.66 18.26 6.65
C TYR A 259 -1.52 18.14 5.40
N GLU A 260 -2.64 17.44 5.51
CA GLU A 260 -3.61 17.29 4.43
C GLU A 260 -4.92 18.02 4.77
N PHE A 261 -5.48 17.73 5.93
CA PHE A 261 -6.76 18.26 6.37
C PHE A 261 -6.63 19.50 7.23
N ASP A 262 -7.75 20.20 7.38
CA ASP A 262 -7.81 21.40 8.20
C ASP A 262 -7.82 21.15 9.72
N ASP A 263 -7.43 19.95 10.16
CA ASP A 263 -7.24 19.59 11.58
C ASP A 263 -5.79 19.71 12.04
N ASP A 264 -5.59 19.77 13.35
CA ASP A 264 -4.26 19.85 13.98
C ASP A 264 -3.91 18.55 14.75
N SER A 265 -4.74 17.51 14.64
CA SER A 265 -4.60 16.24 15.37
C SER A 265 -4.05 15.11 14.53
N SER A 266 -4.22 15.16 13.21
CA SER A 266 -3.68 14.16 12.29
C SER A 266 -2.16 14.31 12.17
N ILE A 267 -1.47 13.18 12.29
CA ILE A 267 -0.03 13.07 12.05
C ILE A 267 0.14 12.46 10.67
N LEU A 268 0.86 13.17 9.79
CA LEU A 268 1.13 12.73 8.43
C LEU A 268 2.65 12.70 8.23
N MET A 269 3.21 11.53 7.97
CA MET A 269 4.65 11.35 7.71
C MET A 269 4.97 11.35 6.22
N GLY A 270 4.03 10.89 5.39
CA GLY A 270 4.12 10.91 3.95
C GLY A 270 2.74 11.00 3.32
N ARG A 271 2.71 11.28 2.01
CA ARG A 271 1.51 11.21 1.19
C ARG A 271 1.89 10.95 -0.26
N ALA A 272 1.10 10.11 -0.92
CA ALA A 272 1.24 9.79 -2.33
C ALA A 272 -0.11 9.87 -3.04
N THR A 273 -0.05 9.99 -4.37
CA THR A 273 -1.17 9.72 -5.26
C THR A 273 -0.74 8.81 -6.40
N GLY A 274 -1.72 8.20 -7.08
CA GLY A 274 -1.51 7.46 -8.32
C GLY A 274 -1.01 8.31 -9.50
N ASP A 275 -0.87 9.64 -9.31
CA ASP A 275 -0.42 10.61 -10.33
C ASP A 275 1.11 10.70 -10.44
N ARG A 276 1.83 9.63 -10.04
CA ARG A 276 3.29 9.49 -10.17
C ARG A 276 4.08 10.43 -9.25
N VAL A 277 3.50 10.82 -8.12
CA VAL A 277 4.11 11.77 -7.17
C VAL A 277 3.88 11.33 -5.72
N CYS A 278 4.88 11.57 -4.88
CA CYS A 278 4.72 11.49 -3.43
C CYS A 278 5.63 12.48 -2.70
N VAL A 279 5.29 12.77 -1.44
CA VAL A 279 6.07 13.59 -0.52
C VAL A 279 6.25 12.87 0.80
N VAL A 280 7.46 12.90 1.36
CA VAL A 280 7.77 12.33 2.69
C VAL A 280 8.45 13.39 3.54
N SER A 281 7.95 13.56 4.76
CA SER A 281 8.52 14.45 5.76
C SER A 281 9.52 13.73 6.66
N THR A 282 10.63 14.38 6.95
CA THR A 282 11.68 13.87 7.83
C THR A 282 11.56 14.41 9.25
N CYS A 283 10.66 15.37 9.51
CA CYS A 283 10.69 16.21 10.71
C CYS A 283 10.36 15.47 12.02
N ARG A 284 9.83 14.25 11.92
CA ARG A 284 9.42 13.38 13.03
C ARG A 284 10.39 12.22 13.26
N PHE A 285 11.54 12.22 12.57
CA PHE A 285 12.56 11.18 12.69
C PHE A 285 13.93 11.78 13.06
N ASP A 286 14.63 11.24 14.06
CA ASP A 286 16.05 11.53 14.28
C ASP A 286 16.92 10.69 13.34
N LEU A 287 17.12 11.20 12.12
CA LEU A 287 17.88 10.52 11.08
C LEU A 287 19.39 10.43 11.38
N VAL A 288 19.89 11.18 12.35
CA VAL A 288 21.33 11.29 12.65
C VAL A 288 21.72 10.41 13.83
N ASN A 289 20.94 10.47 14.92
CA ASN A 289 21.30 9.80 16.16
C ASN A 289 20.50 8.51 16.42
N SER A 290 19.42 8.26 15.67
CA SER A 290 18.57 7.07 15.85
C SER A 290 18.52 6.21 14.59
N LYS A 291 19.20 5.06 14.64
CA LYS A 291 19.09 4.05 13.56
C LYS A 291 17.66 3.54 13.38
N VAL A 292 16.92 3.42 14.47
CA VAL A 292 15.53 2.95 14.44
C VAL A 292 14.65 3.95 13.70
N GLU A 293 14.78 5.25 14.00
CA GLU A 293 13.99 6.28 13.32
C GLU A 293 14.43 6.49 11.87
N PHE A 294 15.73 6.36 11.56
CA PHE A 294 16.20 6.30 10.19
C PHE A 294 15.55 5.15 9.40
N ASN A 295 15.48 3.95 10.00
CA ASN A 295 14.82 2.81 9.38
C ASN A 295 13.31 3.06 9.19
N ASN A 296 12.63 3.64 10.18
CA ASN A 296 11.20 3.96 10.08
C ASN A 296 10.91 5.03 9.01
N PHE A 297 11.80 6.00 8.83
CA PHE A 297 11.74 6.92 7.71
C PHE A 297 11.87 6.21 6.36
N LEU A 298 12.82 5.28 6.22
CA LEU A 298 12.96 4.49 4.99
C LEU A 298 11.74 3.60 4.72
N LYS A 299 11.07 3.08 5.76
CA LYS A 299 9.80 2.35 5.61
C LYS A 299 8.70 3.25 5.07
N THR A 300 8.52 4.43 5.68
CA THR A 300 7.56 5.45 5.20
C THR A 300 7.86 5.82 3.75
N LEU A 301 9.13 6.01 3.40
CA LEU A 301 9.54 6.29 2.03
C LEU A 301 9.18 5.15 1.06
N ALA A 302 9.42 3.90 1.43
CA ALA A 302 9.03 2.76 0.62
C ALA A 302 7.50 2.63 0.49
N HIS A 303 6.77 2.87 1.56
CA HIS A 303 5.31 2.86 1.61
C HIS A 303 4.72 3.87 0.61
N GLU A 304 5.11 5.14 0.69
CA GLU A 304 4.60 6.17 -0.21
C GLU A 304 4.97 5.92 -1.68
N ILE A 305 6.16 5.37 -1.95
CA ILE A 305 6.54 5.03 -3.32
C ILE A 305 5.71 3.83 -3.83
N CYS A 306 5.33 2.88 -2.97
CA CYS A 306 4.45 1.78 -3.38
C CYS A 306 3.05 2.28 -3.78
N HIS A 307 2.50 3.27 -3.06
CA HIS A 307 1.26 3.96 -3.47
C HIS A 307 1.39 4.59 -4.86
N VAL A 308 2.57 5.10 -5.22
CA VAL A 308 2.84 5.62 -6.58
C VAL A 308 2.78 4.52 -7.66
N PHE A 309 3.07 3.25 -7.32
CA PHE A 309 2.84 2.11 -8.22
C PHE A 309 1.36 1.69 -8.29
N GLY A 310 0.47 2.32 -7.53
CA GLY A 310 -0.93 1.94 -7.39
C GLY A 310 -1.13 0.76 -6.43
N ILE A 311 -0.20 0.50 -5.52
CA ILE A 311 -0.36 -0.53 -4.49
C ILE A 311 -1.09 0.10 -3.31
N ASP A 312 -2.31 -0.35 -3.04
CA ASP A 312 -3.09 0.13 -1.89
C ASP A 312 -2.59 -0.50 -0.58
N HIS A 313 -3.12 -0.03 0.55
CA HIS A 313 -2.83 -0.63 1.84
C HIS A 313 -3.11 -2.14 1.87
N CYS A 314 -2.21 -2.88 2.51
CA CYS A 314 -2.25 -4.34 2.55
C CYS A 314 -3.01 -4.83 3.77
N ILE A 315 -3.96 -5.74 3.54
CA ILE A 315 -4.74 -6.39 4.61
C ILE A 315 -4.52 -7.92 4.72
N PHE A 316 -3.52 -8.45 4.00
CA PHE A 316 -3.29 -9.90 3.94
C PHE A 316 -2.26 -10.40 4.97
N PHE A 317 -1.22 -9.62 5.20
CA PHE A 317 -0.04 -9.98 5.98
C PHE A 317 0.65 -8.74 6.53
N SER A 318 1.52 -8.93 7.51
CA SER A 318 2.51 -7.93 7.90
C SER A 318 3.35 -7.55 6.68
N CYS A 319 3.27 -6.28 6.30
CA CYS A 319 3.76 -5.72 5.06
C CYS A 319 4.13 -4.24 5.28
N VAL A 320 5.10 -3.72 4.54
CA VAL A 320 5.40 -2.29 4.51
C VAL A 320 4.20 -1.44 4.08
N MET A 321 3.19 -2.06 3.46
CA MET A 321 1.95 -1.42 3.02
C MET A 321 0.81 -1.50 4.04
N ASN A 322 1.03 -1.96 5.27
CA ASN A 322 -0.03 -1.88 6.27
C ASN A 322 -0.33 -0.40 6.61
N ALA A 323 -1.57 -0.11 7.03
CA ALA A 323 -2.00 1.24 7.40
C ALA A 323 -1.86 1.46 8.91
N ILE A 324 -0.64 1.58 9.44
CA ILE A 324 -0.43 1.74 10.89
C ILE A 324 -0.41 3.21 11.32
N VAL A 325 -1.12 3.52 12.41
CA VAL A 325 -1.13 4.83 13.06
C VAL A 325 -0.61 4.70 14.49
N GLY A 326 0.48 5.39 14.81
CA GLY A 326 1.02 5.49 16.18
C GLY A 326 2.55 5.45 16.27
N ASP A 327 3.08 5.72 17.47
CA ASP A 327 4.52 5.77 17.75
C ASP A 327 5.17 4.37 17.91
N GLU A 328 4.37 3.31 18.00
CA GLU A 328 4.85 1.93 18.20
C GLU A 328 5.24 1.24 16.88
N ASN A 329 5.88 1.94 15.95
CA ASN A 329 6.21 1.48 14.59
C ASN A 329 6.99 0.14 14.53
N VAL A 330 6.26 -0.98 14.53
CA VAL A 330 6.77 -2.36 14.31
C VAL A 330 6.50 -2.83 12.87
N GLU A 331 6.18 -1.93 11.94
CA GLU A 331 6.00 -2.33 10.54
C GLU A 331 7.27 -2.95 9.97
N PRO A 332 7.16 -4.02 9.18
CA PRO A 332 8.32 -4.58 8.52
C PRO A 332 8.79 -3.72 7.34
N MET A 333 10.04 -3.87 6.93
CA MET A 333 10.53 -3.28 5.68
C MET A 333 10.11 -4.11 4.44
N TRP A 334 9.57 -5.31 4.61
CA TRP A 334 9.26 -6.22 3.50
C TRP A 334 7.87 -6.05 2.89
N LEU A 335 7.77 -6.37 1.60
CA LEU A 335 6.49 -6.60 0.93
C LEU A 335 6.05 -8.05 1.14
N CYS A 336 4.77 -8.25 1.47
CA CYS A 336 4.18 -9.59 1.50
C CYS A 336 4.14 -10.20 0.08
N PRO A 337 3.86 -11.52 -0.09
CA PRO A 337 3.86 -12.15 -1.42
C PRO A 337 2.89 -11.49 -2.40
N VAL A 338 1.75 -10.96 -1.90
CA VAL A 338 0.76 -10.26 -2.73
C VAL A 338 1.35 -8.96 -3.28
N ASP A 339 1.84 -8.07 -2.43
CA ASP A 339 2.35 -6.76 -2.87
C ASP A 339 3.72 -6.85 -3.56
N LEU A 340 4.53 -7.86 -3.20
CA LEU A 340 5.73 -8.20 -3.95
C LEU A 340 5.39 -8.58 -5.39
N SER A 341 4.28 -9.32 -5.60
CA SER A 341 3.82 -9.66 -6.94
C SER A 341 3.33 -8.45 -7.72
N LYS A 342 2.61 -7.53 -7.07
CA LYS A 342 2.17 -6.26 -7.67
C LYS A 342 3.37 -5.41 -8.11
N LEU A 343 4.37 -5.27 -7.24
CA LEU A 343 5.58 -4.53 -7.58
C LEU A 343 6.38 -5.25 -8.67
N ARG A 344 6.54 -6.58 -8.59
CA ARG A 344 7.18 -7.39 -9.63
C ARG A 344 6.49 -7.22 -10.98
N LYS A 345 5.16 -7.19 -11.01
CA LYS A 345 4.39 -7.01 -12.24
C LYS A 345 4.64 -5.64 -12.88
N SER A 346 4.86 -4.61 -12.06
CA SER A 346 5.12 -3.26 -12.53
C SER A 346 6.53 -3.07 -13.05
N VAL A 347 7.53 -3.67 -12.37
CA VAL A 347 8.95 -3.43 -12.66
C VAL A 347 9.59 -4.54 -13.52
N GLY A 348 9.16 -5.78 -13.37
CA GLY A 348 9.70 -6.93 -14.10
C GLY A 348 11.01 -7.51 -13.52
N PHE A 349 11.31 -7.30 -12.24
CA PHE A 349 12.53 -7.86 -11.62
C PHE A 349 12.41 -9.36 -11.31
N GLU A 350 13.56 -10.02 -11.21
CA GLU A 350 13.68 -11.37 -10.64
C GLU A 350 13.81 -11.27 -9.10
N ILE A 351 13.03 -12.08 -8.39
CA ILE A 351 12.85 -11.96 -6.93
C ILE A 351 14.14 -12.25 -6.17
N GLN A 352 14.84 -13.33 -6.52
CA GLN A 352 16.08 -13.70 -5.82
C GLN A 352 17.17 -12.64 -6.02
N HIS A 353 17.29 -12.10 -7.24
CA HIS A 353 18.22 -11.02 -7.55
C HIS A 353 17.91 -9.75 -6.75
N ARG A 354 16.63 -9.33 -6.72
CA ARG A 354 16.20 -8.20 -5.89
C ARG A 354 16.58 -8.41 -4.41
N TYR A 355 16.30 -9.59 -3.87
CA TYR A 355 16.60 -9.90 -2.47
C TYR A 355 18.09 -9.92 -2.15
N ARG A 356 18.95 -10.43 -3.05
CA ARG A 356 20.41 -10.37 -2.88
C ARG A 356 20.93 -8.92 -2.87
N ASN A 357 20.36 -8.06 -3.71
CA ASN A 357 20.69 -6.63 -3.71
C ASN A 357 20.25 -5.95 -2.41
N LEU A 358 19.05 -6.27 -1.92
CA LEU A 358 18.55 -5.77 -0.64
C LEU A 358 19.38 -6.24 0.56
N ILE A 359 19.84 -7.49 0.59
CA ILE A 359 20.77 -7.97 1.65
C ILE A 359 22.02 -7.08 1.69
N THR A 360 22.59 -6.77 0.53
CA THR A 360 23.79 -5.91 0.46
C THR A 360 23.50 -4.54 1.06
N LEU A 361 22.40 -3.91 0.64
CA LEU A 361 21.98 -2.60 1.15
C LEU A 361 21.70 -2.62 2.66
N PHE A 362 20.91 -3.58 3.13
CA PHE A 362 20.47 -3.66 4.52
C PHE A 362 21.61 -3.99 5.48
N LYS A 363 22.64 -4.72 5.02
CA LYS A 363 23.90 -4.87 5.77
C LYS A 363 24.61 -3.52 5.97
N GLU A 364 24.68 -2.68 4.93
CA GLU A 364 25.25 -1.33 5.05
C GLU A 364 24.47 -0.45 6.03
N PHE A 365 23.13 -0.58 6.06
CA PHE A 365 22.26 0.19 6.97
C PHE A 365 22.14 -0.43 8.37
N SER A 366 22.85 -1.52 8.66
CA SER A 366 22.74 -2.26 9.93
C SER A 366 21.32 -2.78 10.24
N MET A 367 20.52 -3.09 9.22
CA MET A 367 19.17 -3.66 9.34
C MET A 367 19.24 -5.20 9.45
N THR A 368 19.73 -5.70 10.57
CA THR A 368 20.04 -7.14 10.75
C THR A 368 18.81 -8.05 10.68
N ASP A 369 17.67 -7.59 11.19
CA ASP A 369 16.45 -8.38 11.20
C ASP A 369 15.89 -8.55 9.78
N GLU A 370 15.96 -7.50 8.98
CA GLU A 370 15.58 -7.50 7.57
C GLU A 370 16.48 -8.44 6.75
N VAL A 371 17.80 -8.43 7.01
CA VAL A 371 18.75 -9.36 6.38
C VAL A 371 18.40 -10.82 6.72
N SER A 372 18.20 -11.11 8.01
CA SER A 372 17.85 -12.45 8.49
C SER A 372 16.54 -12.95 7.88
N TRP A 373 15.55 -12.06 7.77
CA TRP A 373 14.29 -12.36 7.12
C TRP A 373 14.46 -12.71 5.63
N ILE A 374 15.20 -11.89 4.87
CA ILE A 374 15.44 -12.16 3.44
C ILE A 374 16.18 -13.50 3.25
N GLU A 375 17.18 -13.80 4.08
CA GLU A 375 17.94 -15.05 3.98
C GLU A 375 17.04 -16.29 4.17
N LYS A 376 16.05 -16.23 5.08
CA LYS A 376 15.04 -17.30 5.23
C LYS A 376 14.17 -17.44 4.00
N ILE A 377 13.71 -16.32 3.42
CA ILE A 377 12.88 -16.32 2.20
C ILE A 377 13.64 -16.93 1.03
N LEU A 378 14.90 -16.56 0.82
CA LEU A 378 15.73 -17.12 -0.25
C LEU A 378 15.89 -18.63 -0.12
N ASN A 379 16.10 -19.14 1.10
CA ASN A 379 16.18 -20.59 1.34
C ASN A 379 14.89 -21.30 0.96
N GLU A 380 13.72 -20.76 1.32
CA GLU A 380 12.43 -21.34 0.94
C GLU A 380 12.21 -21.32 -0.58
N LEU A 381 12.60 -20.24 -1.26
CA LEU A 381 12.48 -20.15 -2.72
C LEU A 381 13.42 -21.11 -3.46
N ASP A 382 14.60 -21.39 -2.91
CA ASP A 382 15.56 -22.33 -3.50
C ASP A 382 15.16 -23.80 -3.30
N VAL A 383 14.63 -24.17 -2.12
CA VAL A 383 14.13 -25.53 -1.85
C VAL A 383 13.01 -25.91 -2.83
N ASN A 384 12.07 -25.00 -3.09
CA ASN A 384 10.92 -25.24 -3.96
C ASN A 384 11.29 -25.33 -5.47
N LYS A 385 12.51 -24.95 -5.88
CA LYS A 385 13.01 -25.19 -7.24
C LYS A 385 13.58 -26.60 -7.43
N THR A 386 13.91 -27.29 -6.35
CA THR A 386 14.55 -28.61 -6.37
C THR A 386 13.61 -29.78 -6.12
N SER A 387 12.37 -29.48 -5.72
CA SER A 387 11.23 -30.41 -5.59
C SER A 387 10.35 -30.37 -6.83
#